data_AF-A0A9P6VM95-F1
#
_entry.id   AF-A0A9P6VM95-F1
#
_cell.length_a   1.000
_cell.length_b   1.000
_cell.length_c   1.000
_cell.angle_alpha   90.00
_cell.angle_beta   90.00
_cell.angle_gamma   90.00
#
_symmetry.space_group_name_H-M   'P 1'
#
loop_
_entity.id
_entity.type
_entity.pdbx_description
1 polymer ?
#
loop_
_entity_poly.entity_id
_entity_poly.type
_entity_poly.pdbx_seq_one_letter_code
_entity_poly.pdbx_strand_id
1 'polypeptide(L)'
;MNNVTSSSNPVGNRETILILTPLARFYQEYWDNLLKLSYPHELITLAFMIPKSREGNSATAQLQEQITKTQKSGPEKNRFASIIIERQDFDPPLASQNEGERHKMENQKARRAAMSRARNSLLFTTLGPSTSWVLWLDSDIVETPPDLIQDLAAHDKAIIVPNCFQRYTDKYKQPAERPYDFNSWQDSETAQKLGEQMGPDDILLEGYADMATYRTLMAYMVDEDGDPQQEVPLDGVGGTALLVKAEVHRDGAMFPPFPFYHLIETEGFAKMAKRLGWSATGLPNYRVYHYNE
;
A
#
# COMPACT_ATOMS: atom_id res chain seq x y z
N MET A 1 7.89 24.24 -2.35
CA MET A 1 9.17 23.53 -2.15
C MET A 1 9.78 23.31 -3.52
N ASN A 2 10.50 24.28 -4.09
CA ASN A 2 10.69 24.35 -5.54
C ASN A 2 11.83 23.47 -6.11
N ASN A 3 12.53 22.70 -5.27
CA ASN A 3 13.73 21.95 -5.67
C ASN A 3 13.62 20.43 -5.49
N VAL A 4 12.47 19.90 -5.06
CA VAL A 4 12.24 18.45 -4.98
C VAL A 4 11.50 18.01 -6.22
N THR A 5 12.08 17.08 -6.98
CA THR A 5 11.45 16.51 -8.18
C THR A 5 10.90 15.13 -7.91
N SER A 6 9.83 14.79 -8.61
CA SER A 6 9.27 13.44 -8.70
C SER A 6 8.99 13.19 -10.19
N SER A 7 9.88 12.45 -10.85
CA SER A 7 9.93 12.34 -12.32
C SER A 7 9.98 10.90 -12.80
N SER A 8 9.86 10.70 -14.12
CA SER A 8 9.98 9.39 -14.77
C SER A 8 11.38 8.78 -14.76
N ASN A 9 12.41 9.52 -14.33
CA ASN A 9 13.77 9.01 -14.18
C ASN A 9 14.30 9.27 -12.76
N PRO A 10 13.71 8.63 -11.73
CA PRO A 10 14.03 8.91 -10.34
C PRO A 10 15.49 8.57 -9.99
N VAL A 11 16.06 7.52 -10.58
CA VAL A 11 17.47 7.12 -10.35
C VAL A 11 18.43 8.16 -10.91
N GLY A 12 18.23 8.60 -12.17
CA GLY A 12 19.09 9.61 -12.80
C GLY A 12 19.09 10.95 -12.05
N ASN A 13 17.95 11.30 -11.45
CA ASN A 13 17.78 12.52 -10.65
C ASN A 13 18.11 12.33 -9.16
N ARG A 14 18.52 11.13 -8.75
CA ARG A 14 18.79 10.76 -7.34
C ARG A 14 17.64 11.11 -6.40
N GLU A 15 16.41 10.88 -6.86
CA GLU A 15 15.20 11.13 -6.11
C GLU A 15 15.13 10.20 -4.89
N THR A 16 14.69 10.70 -3.75
CA THR A 16 14.66 9.90 -2.51
C THR A 16 13.30 9.23 -2.32
N ILE A 17 13.32 7.97 -1.90
CA ILE A 17 12.14 7.13 -1.74
C ILE A 17 11.92 6.87 -0.24
N LEU A 18 10.71 7.10 0.23
CA LEU A 18 10.27 6.72 1.56
C LEU A 18 9.34 5.51 1.44
N ILE A 19 9.81 4.34 1.88
CA ILE A 19 8.98 3.12 1.92
C ILE A 19 8.30 3.05 3.28
N LEU A 20 6.97 3.01 3.28
CA LEU A 20 6.14 3.03 4.48
C LEU A 20 5.40 1.71 4.65
N THR A 21 5.58 1.07 5.80
CA THR A 21 5.06 -0.28 6.06
C THR A 21 4.42 -0.38 7.44
N PRO A 22 3.08 -0.48 7.53
CA PRO A 22 2.41 -1.00 8.72
C PRO A 22 2.81 -2.46 8.94
N LEU A 23 3.52 -2.76 10.03
CA LEU A 23 4.15 -4.06 10.27
C LEU A 23 3.52 -4.77 11.48
N ALA A 24 2.42 -5.47 11.24
CA ALA A 24 1.76 -6.27 12.29
C ALA A 24 2.45 -7.63 12.54
N ARG A 25 2.97 -8.24 11.47
CA ARG A 25 3.74 -9.49 11.48
C ARG A 25 4.96 -9.32 10.59
N PHE A 26 6.06 -9.96 10.95
CA PHE A 26 7.28 -9.95 10.15
C PHE A 26 7.33 -11.20 9.27
N TYR A 27 7.57 -10.99 7.97
CA TYR A 27 7.80 -12.05 6.99
C TYR A 27 9.24 -11.91 6.48
N GLN A 28 9.99 -13.02 6.46
CA GLN A 28 11.39 -12.97 6.00
C GLN A 28 11.44 -12.66 4.50
N GLU A 29 10.49 -13.20 3.75
CA GLU A 29 10.35 -13.01 2.31
C GLU A 29 10.07 -11.54 1.95
N TYR A 30 9.32 -10.82 2.78
CA TYR A 30 9.15 -9.36 2.63
C TYR A 30 10.48 -8.60 2.76
N TRP A 31 11.28 -8.94 3.78
CA TRP A 31 12.59 -8.31 3.96
C TRP A 31 13.55 -8.65 2.82
N ASP A 32 13.56 -9.91 2.39
CA ASP A 32 14.36 -10.36 1.26
C ASP A 32 13.90 -9.68 -0.05
N ASN A 33 12.60 -9.41 -0.20
CA ASN A 33 12.05 -8.64 -1.30
C ASN A 33 12.55 -7.19 -1.30
N LEU A 34 12.52 -6.50 -0.14
CA LEU A 34 13.09 -5.16 -0.01
C LEU A 34 14.58 -5.11 -0.40
N LEU A 35 15.36 -6.13 -0.01
CA LEU A 35 16.79 -6.20 -0.33
C LEU A 35 17.08 -6.48 -1.81
N LYS A 36 16.10 -7.03 -2.56
CA LYS A 36 16.21 -7.29 -3.99
C LYS A 36 15.87 -6.08 -4.85
N LEU A 37 15.28 -5.03 -4.27
CA LEU A 37 15.00 -3.80 -5.02
C LEU A 37 16.30 -3.26 -5.62
N SER A 38 16.24 -2.95 -6.90
CA SER A 38 17.37 -2.47 -7.70
C SER A 38 17.58 -0.96 -7.58
N TYR A 39 16.61 -0.25 -7.00
CA TYR A 39 16.73 1.17 -6.70
C TYR A 39 17.88 1.39 -5.70
N PRO A 40 18.75 2.41 -5.85
CA PRO A 40 19.91 2.58 -4.97
C PRO A 40 19.49 2.70 -3.50
N HIS A 41 19.90 1.76 -2.65
CA HIS A 41 19.46 1.69 -1.26
C HIS A 41 19.85 2.95 -0.46
N GLU A 42 20.94 3.64 -0.83
CA GLU A 42 21.33 4.90 -0.21
C GLU A 42 20.37 6.07 -0.49
N LEU A 43 19.38 5.87 -1.36
CA LEU A 43 18.29 6.80 -1.63
C LEU A 43 16.95 6.36 -1.01
N ILE A 44 16.93 5.23 -0.31
CA ILE A 44 15.73 4.65 0.29
C ILE A 44 15.77 4.82 1.81
N THR A 45 14.73 5.45 2.35
CA THR A 45 14.40 5.42 3.77
C THR A 45 13.29 4.40 3.99
N LEU A 46 13.49 3.47 4.91
CA LEU A 46 12.43 2.56 5.37
C LEU A 46 11.80 3.12 6.64
N ALA A 47 10.46 3.10 6.73
CA ALA A 47 9.77 3.41 7.97
C ALA A 47 8.69 2.38 8.28
N PHE A 48 8.71 1.89 9.53
CA PHE A 48 7.81 0.84 10.00
C PHE A 48 6.92 1.33 11.13
N MET A 49 5.63 1.01 11.07
CA MET A 49 4.69 1.25 12.16
C MET A 49 4.25 -0.07 12.76
N ILE A 50 4.67 -0.36 14.00
CA ILE A 50 4.45 -1.65 14.65
C ILE A 50 3.41 -1.52 15.77
N PRO A 51 2.35 -2.35 15.83
CA PRO A 51 1.37 -2.32 16.90
C PRO A 51 1.96 -2.72 18.26
N LYS A 52 1.39 -2.18 19.34
CA LYS A 52 1.70 -2.59 20.73
C LYS A 52 0.97 -3.89 21.09
N SER A 53 1.32 -5.00 20.41
CA SER A 53 0.80 -6.34 20.70
C SER A 53 1.91 -7.36 20.90
N ARG A 54 1.55 -8.60 21.29
CA ARG A 54 2.49 -9.72 21.39
C ARG A 54 3.14 -10.01 20.03
N GLU A 55 2.34 -10.02 18.97
CA GLU A 55 2.76 -10.21 17.58
C GLU A 55 3.67 -9.06 17.15
N GLY A 56 3.31 -7.80 17.46
CA GLY A 56 4.15 -6.64 17.16
C GLY A 56 5.48 -6.66 17.90
N ASN A 57 5.54 -7.16 19.13
CA ASN A 57 6.81 -7.37 19.85
C ASN A 57 7.69 -8.41 19.16
N SER A 58 7.11 -9.53 18.70
CA SER A 58 7.81 -10.55 17.94
C SER A 58 8.32 -10.00 16.60
N ALA A 59 7.49 -9.23 15.87
CA ALA A 59 7.86 -8.57 14.63
C ALA A 59 9.02 -7.57 14.83
N THR A 60 9.00 -6.82 15.94
CA THR A 60 10.08 -5.88 16.29
C THR A 60 11.42 -6.60 16.47
N ALA A 61 11.42 -7.72 17.20
CA ALA A 61 12.65 -8.49 17.44
C ALA A 61 13.24 -9.04 16.12
N GLN A 62 12.40 -9.63 15.27
CA GLN A 62 12.81 -10.16 13.97
C GLN A 62 13.31 -9.06 13.02
N LEU A 63 12.61 -7.93 12.96
CA LEU A 63 13.02 -6.77 12.18
C LEU A 63 14.38 -6.23 12.66
N GLN A 64 14.59 -6.09 13.98
CA GLN A 64 15.86 -5.61 14.54
C GLN A 64 17.03 -6.55 14.24
N GLU A 65 16.79 -7.86 14.23
CA GLU A 65 17.79 -8.84 13.84
C GLU A 65 18.22 -8.62 12.37
N GLN A 66 17.25 -8.46 11.47
CA GLN A 66 17.52 -8.24 10.05
C GLN A 66 18.17 -6.88 9.78
N ILE A 67 17.73 -5.81 10.46
CA ILE A 67 18.38 -4.50 10.42
C ILE A 67 19.84 -4.61 10.87
N THR A 68 20.12 -5.35 11.94
CA THR A 68 21.49 -5.56 12.44
C THR A 68 22.35 -6.24 11.38
N LYS A 69 21.84 -7.31 10.75
CA LYS A 69 22.53 -8.03 9.67
C LYS A 69 22.82 -7.11 8.48
N THR A 70 21.85 -6.34 8.01
CA THR A 70 22.01 -5.48 6.83
C THR A 70 22.83 -4.22 7.11
N GLN A 71 22.50 -3.46 8.16
CA GLN A 71 23.05 -2.14 8.42
C GLN A 71 24.41 -2.16 9.12
N LYS A 72 24.66 -3.11 10.03
CA LYS A 72 25.93 -3.17 10.79
C LYS A 72 26.95 -4.10 10.16
N SER A 73 26.53 -5.31 9.81
CA SER A 73 27.44 -6.38 9.37
C SER A 73 27.44 -6.59 7.85
N GLY A 74 26.45 -6.03 7.15
CA GLY A 74 26.27 -6.20 5.71
C GLY A 74 27.14 -5.26 4.86
N PRO A 75 27.28 -5.57 3.56
CA PRO A 75 27.98 -4.72 2.61
C PRO A 75 27.36 -3.31 2.55
N GLU A 76 28.17 -2.27 2.47
CA GLU A 76 27.70 -0.87 2.43
C GLU A 76 26.69 -0.61 1.31
N LYS A 77 26.91 -1.21 0.13
CA LYS A 77 26.01 -1.12 -1.03
C LYS A 77 24.59 -1.64 -0.77
N ASN A 78 24.38 -2.48 0.25
CA ASN A 78 23.07 -3.04 0.59
C ASN A 78 22.39 -2.24 1.71
N ARG A 79 23.04 -1.23 2.28
CA ARG A 79 22.51 -0.43 3.39
C ARG A 79 21.52 0.60 2.88
N PHE A 80 20.35 0.65 3.52
CA PHE A 80 19.37 1.71 3.33
C PHE A 80 19.86 3.04 3.93
N ALA A 81 19.46 4.16 3.34
CA ALA A 81 19.83 5.51 3.78
C ALA A 81 19.51 5.75 5.27
N SER A 82 18.32 5.31 5.68
CA SER A 82 17.89 5.32 7.07
C SER A 82 16.76 4.32 7.29
N ILE A 83 16.58 3.90 8.54
CA ILE A 83 15.48 3.03 8.97
C ILE A 83 14.85 3.63 10.22
N ILE A 84 13.55 3.87 10.17
CA ILE A 84 12.75 4.44 11.25
C ILE A 84 11.77 3.37 11.73
N ILE A 85 11.68 3.16 13.05
CA ILE A 85 10.72 2.23 13.65
C ILE A 85 9.88 3.01 14.64
N GLU A 86 8.57 3.05 14.39
CA GLU A 86 7.58 3.65 15.27
C GLU A 86 6.67 2.59 15.89
N ARG A 87 6.17 2.91 17.07
CA ARG A 87 5.25 2.06 17.83
C ARG A 87 3.91 2.75 17.90
N GLN A 88 2.84 2.06 17.49
CA GLN A 88 1.49 2.60 17.55
C GLN A 88 1.12 2.96 19.00
N ASP A 89 0.56 4.14 19.20
CA ASP A 89 0.21 4.66 20.54
C ASP A 89 -1.30 4.75 20.79
N PHE A 90 -2.08 3.91 20.10
CA PHE A 90 -3.53 3.79 20.27
C PHE A 90 -3.93 2.32 20.40
N ASP A 91 -5.04 2.08 21.09
CA ASP A 91 -5.52 0.73 21.37
C ASP A 91 -5.89 -0.03 20.08
N PRO A 92 -5.66 -1.37 20.04
CA PRO A 92 -6.09 -2.19 18.92
C PRO A 92 -7.61 -2.08 18.73
N PRO A 93 -8.10 -1.90 17.50
CA PRO A 93 -9.53 -1.70 17.23
C PRO A 93 -10.38 -2.94 17.51
N LEU A 94 -9.77 -4.13 17.53
CA LEU A 94 -10.45 -5.42 17.67
C LEU A 94 -9.76 -6.29 18.72
N ALA A 95 -10.57 -6.95 19.55
CA ALA A 95 -10.10 -7.91 20.55
C ALA A 95 -9.53 -9.21 19.92
N SER A 96 -9.92 -9.53 18.68
CA SER A 96 -9.46 -10.70 17.91
C SER A 96 -8.88 -10.27 16.57
N GLN A 97 -7.75 -10.89 16.17
CA GLN A 97 -7.07 -10.65 14.89
C GLN A 97 -7.26 -11.81 13.89
N ASN A 98 -8.18 -12.74 14.17
CA ASN A 98 -8.50 -13.85 13.25
C ASN A 98 -9.13 -13.34 11.96
N GLU A 99 -8.77 -13.94 10.82
CA GLU A 99 -9.25 -13.58 9.48
C GLU A 99 -10.79 -13.47 9.42
N GLY A 100 -11.52 -14.50 9.83
CA GLY A 100 -12.99 -14.48 9.82
C GLY A 100 -13.63 -13.35 10.64
N GLU A 101 -13.03 -12.93 11.75
CA GLU A 101 -13.50 -11.79 12.55
C GLU A 101 -13.14 -10.45 11.89
N ARG A 102 -11.98 -10.36 11.23
CA ARG A 102 -11.53 -9.18 10.48
C ARG A 102 -12.45 -8.90 9.28
N HIS A 103 -13.02 -9.92 8.66
CA HIS A 103 -13.92 -9.81 7.51
C HIS A 103 -15.40 -9.60 7.85
N LYS A 104 -15.78 -9.45 9.12
CA LYS A 104 -17.15 -9.04 9.45
C LYS A 104 -17.37 -7.56 9.10
N MET A 105 -18.47 -7.28 8.40
CA MET A 105 -18.86 -5.92 7.98
C MET A 105 -18.84 -4.92 9.15
N GLU A 106 -19.39 -5.30 10.30
CA GLU A 106 -19.43 -4.49 11.53
C GLU A 106 -18.03 -4.08 12.06
N ASN A 107 -17.01 -4.91 11.80
CA ASN A 107 -15.65 -4.70 12.27
C ASN A 107 -14.80 -3.90 11.27
N GLN A 108 -15.19 -3.84 9.99
CA GLN A 108 -14.37 -3.22 8.94
C GLN A 108 -14.18 -1.73 9.14
N LYS A 109 -15.22 -0.99 9.55
CA LYS A 109 -15.12 0.45 9.78
C LYS A 109 -14.06 0.77 10.84
N ALA A 110 -14.15 0.12 12.01
CA ALA A 110 -13.21 0.32 13.10
C ALA A 110 -11.78 -0.12 12.73
N ARG A 111 -11.65 -1.26 12.04
CA ARG A 111 -10.35 -1.78 11.57
C ARG A 111 -9.68 -0.84 10.58
N ARG A 112 -10.39 -0.43 9.51
CA ARG A 112 -9.87 0.49 8.48
C ARG A 112 -9.58 1.88 9.05
N ALA A 113 -10.38 2.35 10.02
CA ALA A 113 -10.08 3.60 10.73
C ALA A 113 -8.76 3.52 11.53
N ALA A 114 -8.49 2.40 12.21
CA ALA A 114 -7.23 2.22 12.94
C ALA A 114 -6.03 2.07 11.99
N MET A 115 -6.19 1.33 10.88
CA MET A 115 -5.17 1.25 9.83
C MET A 115 -4.86 2.64 9.25
N SER A 116 -5.90 3.44 8.98
CA SER A 116 -5.77 4.82 8.51
C SER A 116 -4.96 5.68 9.48
N ARG A 117 -5.26 5.58 10.80
CA ARG A 117 -4.47 6.28 11.82
C ARG A 117 -3.02 5.83 11.84
N ALA A 118 -2.75 4.52 11.73
CA ALA A 118 -1.39 3.99 11.68
C ALA A 118 -0.61 4.51 10.46
N ARG A 119 -1.21 4.46 9.26
CA ARG A 119 -0.62 5.00 8.03
C ARG A 119 -0.36 6.49 8.18
N ASN A 120 -1.35 7.27 8.61
CA ASN A 120 -1.19 8.72 8.79
C ASN A 120 -0.12 9.08 9.82
N SER A 121 -0.09 8.42 10.98
CA SER A 121 0.95 8.65 11.98
C SER A 121 2.33 8.42 11.38
N LEU A 122 2.53 7.29 10.71
CA LEU A 122 3.80 6.93 10.08
C LEU A 122 4.20 7.94 9.00
N LEU A 123 3.26 8.32 8.13
CA LEU A 123 3.49 9.29 7.06
C LEU A 123 3.91 10.64 7.63
N PHE A 124 3.14 11.20 8.58
CA PHE A 124 3.34 12.57 9.05
C PHE A 124 4.61 12.74 9.87
N THR A 125 5.09 11.70 10.54
CA THR A 125 6.33 11.75 11.33
C THR A 125 7.58 11.47 10.50
N THR A 126 7.45 10.82 9.34
CA THR A 126 8.61 10.38 8.53
C THR A 126 8.73 11.04 7.16
N LEU A 127 7.70 11.74 6.68
CA LEU A 127 7.74 12.48 5.42
C LEU A 127 8.70 13.68 5.52
N GLY A 128 9.92 13.49 5.03
CA GLY A 128 10.97 14.51 5.02
C GLY A 128 10.77 15.58 3.94
N PRO A 129 11.43 16.74 4.08
CA PRO A 129 11.39 17.82 3.10
C PRO A 129 12.09 17.45 1.78
N SER A 130 12.96 16.44 1.76
CA SER A 130 13.68 15.97 0.57
C SER A 130 13.04 14.77 -0.12
N THR A 131 12.01 14.15 0.48
CA THR A 131 11.36 12.95 -0.06
C THR A 131 10.71 13.24 -1.41
N SER A 132 11.06 12.49 -2.45
CA SER A 132 10.47 12.64 -3.78
C SER A 132 9.25 11.72 -3.95
N TRP A 133 9.35 10.50 -3.45
CA TRP A 133 8.31 9.49 -3.58
C TRP A 133 8.03 8.81 -2.26
N VAL A 134 6.78 8.41 -2.07
CA VAL A 134 6.33 7.56 -0.98
C VAL A 134 5.84 6.26 -1.59
N LEU A 135 6.45 5.14 -1.21
CA LEU A 135 5.97 3.80 -1.57
C LEU A 135 5.31 3.19 -0.34
N TRP A 136 3.99 3.09 -0.37
CA TRP A 136 3.26 2.25 0.58
C TRP A 136 3.46 0.80 0.18
N LEU A 137 4.04 0.00 1.07
CA LEU A 137 4.27 -1.42 0.83
C LEU A 137 3.90 -2.19 2.09
N ASP A 138 2.80 -2.94 2.01
CA ASP A 138 2.31 -3.74 3.12
C ASP A 138 3.28 -4.90 3.41
N SER A 139 3.39 -5.29 4.69
CA SER A 139 4.44 -6.21 5.17
C SER A 139 4.31 -7.64 4.65
N ASP A 140 3.18 -7.97 4.06
CA ASP A 140 2.84 -9.26 3.47
C ASP A 140 3.02 -9.27 1.95
N ILE A 141 3.53 -8.20 1.33
CA ILE A 141 3.99 -8.22 -0.07
C ILE A 141 5.39 -8.80 -0.17
N VAL A 142 5.46 -10.08 -0.49
CA VAL A 142 6.68 -10.91 -0.39
C VAL A 142 7.42 -11.09 -1.71
N GLU A 143 6.83 -10.67 -2.83
CA GLU A 143 7.46 -10.75 -4.14
C GLU A 143 7.00 -9.59 -5.03
N THR A 144 7.97 -8.84 -5.56
CA THR A 144 7.80 -7.78 -6.55
C THR A 144 8.92 -7.89 -7.59
N PRO A 145 8.77 -7.35 -8.81
CA PRO A 145 9.91 -7.15 -9.68
C PRO A 145 11.00 -6.30 -8.98
N PRO A 146 12.30 -6.58 -9.19
CA PRO A 146 13.40 -5.82 -8.57
C PRO A 146 13.37 -4.33 -8.94
N ASP A 147 12.82 -3.99 -10.10
CA ASP A 147 12.68 -2.66 -10.68
C ASP A 147 11.37 -1.97 -10.32
N LEU A 148 10.59 -2.49 -9.36
CA LEU A 148 9.29 -1.95 -8.92
C LEU A 148 9.23 -0.42 -8.86
N ILE A 149 10.20 0.23 -8.18
CA ILE A 149 10.18 1.69 -8.01
C ILE A 149 10.38 2.39 -9.35
N GLN A 150 11.33 1.91 -10.16
CA GLN A 150 11.65 2.48 -11.46
C GLN A 150 10.50 2.28 -12.45
N ASP A 151 9.94 1.08 -12.50
CA ASP A 151 8.83 0.74 -13.38
C ASP A 151 7.62 1.61 -13.09
N LEU A 152 7.22 1.71 -11.81
CA LEU A 152 6.08 2.54 -11.40
C LEU A 152 6.34 4.03 -11.63
N ALA A 153 7.54 4.52 -11.32
CA ALA A 153 7.87 5.93 -11.51
C ALA A 153 7.93 6.32 -12.99
N ALA A 154 8.30 5.41 -13.90
CA ALA A 154 8.41 5.68 -15.34
C ALA A 154 7.10 6.19 -15.96
N HIS A 155 5.95 5.83 -15.37
CA HIS A 155 4.62 6.30 -15.78
C HIS A 155 4.34 7.78 -15.43
N ASP A 156 5.17 8.40 -14.59
CA ASP A 156 5.05 9.80 -14.17
C ASP A 156 3.69 10.19 -13.57
N LYS A 157 3.00 9.24 -12.93
CA LYS A 157 1.69 9.47 -12.32
C LYS A 157 1.82 9.95 -10.88
N ALA A 158 0.83 10.73 -10.44
CA ALA A 158 0.77 11.22 -9.07
C ALA A 158 0.57 10.08 -8.06
N ILE A 159 -0.28 9.11 -8.40
CA ILE A 159 -0.61 7.93 -7.62
C ILE A 159 -0.67 6.76 -8.61
N ILE A 160 0.12 5.72 -8.37
CA ILE A 160 0.14 4.51 -9.20
C ILE A 160 0.17 3.23 -8.37
N VAL A 161 -0.69 2.27 -8.74
CA VAL A 161 -0.88 1.00 -8.02
C VAL A 161 -0.73 -0.19 -8.98
N PRO A 162 0.22 -1.11 -8.78
CA PRO A 162 0.24 -2.41 -9.46
C PRO A 162 -0.90 -3.33 -8.99
N ASN A 163 -1.15 -4.39 -9.74
CA ASN A 163 -2.15 -5.38 -9.38
C ASN A 163 -1.58 -6.39 -8.38
N CYS A 164 -2.32 -6.67 -7.30
CA CYS A 164 -1.87 -7.57 -6.25
C CYS A 164 -2.54 -8.94 -6.38
N PHE A 165 -1.70 -9.95 -6.57
CA PHE A 165 -2.07 -11.36 -6.66
C PHE A 165 -1.53 -12.13 -5.46
N GLN A 166 -1.92 -13.40 -5.36
CA GLN A 166 -1.40 -14.32 -4.36
C GLN A 166 -1.09 -15.65 -5.04
N ARG A 167 0.15 -16.13 -4.87
CA ARG A 167 0.55 -17.46 -5.35
C ARG A 167 0.00 -18.53 -4.42
N TYR A 168 -0.47 -19.65 -4.97
CA TYR A 168 -0.93 -20.80 -4.18
C TYR A 168 -0.68 -22.11 -4.93
N THR A 169 -0.81 -23.23 -4.23
CA THR A 169 -0.75 -24.57 -4.82
C THR A 169 -2.17 -25.06 -5.05
N ASP A 170 -2.53 -25.38 -6.30
CA ASP A 170 -3.88 -25.84 -6.63
C ASP A 170 -4.15 -27.29 -6.18
N LYS A 171 -5.39 -27.77 -6.41
CA LYS A 171 -5.80 -29.13 -6.08
C LYS A 171 -5.03 -30.23 -6.84
N TYR A 172 -4.34 -29.88 -7.92
CA TYR A 172 -3.49 -30.76 -8.73
C TYR A 172 -2.00 -30.61 -8.38
N LYS A 173 -1.69 -29.93 -7.28
CA LYS A 173 -0.31 -29.63 -6.82
C LYS A 173 0.50 -28.81 -7.82
N GLN A 174 -0.16 -28.00 -8.65
CA GLN A 174 0.50 -27.09 -9.58
C GLN A 174 0.56 -25.68 -8.97
N PRO A 175 1.63 -24.91 -9.27
CA PRO A 175 1.66 -23.49 -8.98
C PRO A 175 0.52 -22.78 -9.71
N ALA A 176 -0.22 -21.95 -8.98
CA ALA A 176 -1.29 -21.12 -9.50
C ALA A 176 -1.26 -19.76 -8.80
N GLU A 177 -2.05 -18.81 -9.30
CA GLU A 177 -2.23 -17.51 -8.70
C GLU A 177 -3.69 -17.07 -8.74
N ARG A 178 -4.07 -16.21 -7.80
CA ARG A 178 -5.41 -15.65 -7.68
C ARG A 178 -5.35 -14.16 -7.38
N PRO A 179 -6.35 -13.37 -7.82
CA PRO A 179 -6.50 -11.98 -7.39
C PRO A 179 -6.58 -11.88 -5.87
N TYR A 180 -5.91 -10.88 -5.28
CA TYR A 180 -5.88 -10.67 -3.83
C TYR A 180 -6.50 -9.34 -3.42
N ASP A 181 -6.06 -8.22 -4.02
CA ASP A 181 -6.52 -6.89 -3.64
C ASP A 181 -7.70 -6.43 -4.51
N PHE A 182 -8.84 -6.19 -3.87
CA PHE A 182 -10.08 -5.71 -4.52
C PHE A 182 -10.35 -4.23 -4.24
N ASN A 183 -9.44 -3.50 -3.58
CA ASN A 183 -9.64 -2.09 -3.25
C ASN A 183 -9.20 -1.12 -4.36
N SER A 184 -8.61 -1.65 -5.45
CA SER A 184 -8.29 -0.89 -6.66
C SER A 184 -9.39 -1.04 -7.70
N TRP A 185 -10.14 0.03 -7.98
CA TRP A 185 -11.33 -0.02 -8.83
C TRP A 185 -11.68 1.30 -9.51
N GLN A 186 -12.48 1.19 -10.58
CA GLN A 186 -13.19 2.29 -11.24
C GLN A 186 -14.61 2.39 -10.68
N ASP A 187 -15.04 3.62 -10.38
CA ASP A 187 -16.35 3.84 -9.77
C ASP A 187 -17.49 3.49 -10.72
N SER A 188 -18.70 3.30 -10.17
CA SER A 188 -19.88 3.00 -10.97
C SER A 188 -21.03 3.95 -10.62
N GLU A 189 -21.95 4.16 -11.57
CA GLU A 189 -23.19 4.89 -11.28
C GLU A 189 -24.02 4.23 -10.17
N THR A 190 -23.95 2.90 -10.07
CA THR A 190 -24.69 2.14 -9.04
C THR A 190 -24.13 2.43 -7.65
N ALA A 191 -22.80 2.43 -7.49
CA ALA A 191 -22.14 2.77 -6.24
C ALA A 191 -22.42 4.23 -5.83
N GLN A 192 -22.44 5.14 -6.78
CA GLN A 192 -22.79 6.55 -6.53
C GLN A 192 -24.23 6.70 -6.03
N LYS A 193 -25.20 6.07 -6.71
CA LYS A 193 -26.61 6.08 -6.29
C LYS A 193 -26.83 5.43 -4.93
N LEU A 194 -26.06 4.38 -4.61
CA LEU A 194 -26.10 3.75 -3.30
C LEU A 194 -25.58 4.72 -2.23
N GLY A 195 -24.44 5.38 -2.48
CA GLY A 195 -23.91 6.42 -1.58
C GLY A 195 -24.88 7.57 -1.33
N GLU A 196 -25.61 8.05 -2.34
CA GLU A 196 -26.62 9.11 -2.18
C GLU A 196 -27.77 8.75 -1.23
N GLN A 197 -28.04 7.45 -1.03
CA GLN A 197 -29.09 6.95 -0.15
C GLN A 197 -28.58 6.63 1.27
N MET A 198 -27.27 6.69 1.47
CA MET A 198 -26.61 6.32 2.71
C MET A 198 -26.53 7.49 3.70
N GLY A 199 -26.49 7.17 4.99
CA GLY A 199 -26.22 8.15 6.03
C GLY A 199 -24.80 8.74 5.92
N PRO A 200 -24.56 9.91 6.54
CA PRO A 200 -23.28 10.60 6.45
C PRO A 200 -22.11 9.78 7.03
N ASP A 201 -22.40 8.84 7.95
CA ASP A 201 -21.41 8.01 8.60
C ASP A 201 -21.26 6.62 7.97
N ASP A 202 -22.05 6.28 6.95
CA ASP A 202 -22.00 4.96 6.34
C ASP A 202 -20.87 4.87 5.32
N ILE A 203 -20.31 3.67 5.16
CA ILE A 203 -19.20 3.38 4.25
C ILE A 203 -19.56 2.29 3.26
N LEU A 204 -19.09 2.44 2.02
CA LEU A 204 -19.10 1.42 0.99
C LEU A 204 -17.83 0.59 1.11
N LEU A 205 -17.98 -0.74 1.00
CA LEU A 205 -16.86 -1.67 1.04
C LEU A 205 -17.01 -2.68 -0.09
N GLU A 206 -15.94 -2.92 -0.83
CA GLU A 206 -15.90 -3.96 -1.86
C GLU A 206 -15.77 -5.36 -1.25
N GLY A 207 -16.29 -6.35 -1.97
CA GLY A 207 -16.18 -7.77 -1.61
C GLY A 207 -17.28 -8.32 -0.70
N TYR A 208 -18.32 -7.53 -0.40
CA TYR A 208 -19.46 -7.97 0.40
C TYR A 208 -20.68 -8.25 -0.47
N ALA A 209 -21.21 -9.48 -0.40
CA ALA A 209 -22.33 -9.94 -1.21
C ALA A 209 -23.60 -9.08 -1.05
N ASP A 210 -23.77 -8.46 0.11
CA ASP A 210 -24.94 -7.64 0.43
C ASP A 210 -24.85 -6.21 -0.15
N MET A 211 -23.72 -5.82 -0.74
CA MET A 211 -23.51 -4.52 -1.38
C MET A 211 -23.02 -4.70 -2.82
N ALA A 212 -23.96 -4.76 -3.76
CA ALA A 212 -23.64 -4.80 -5.18
C ALA A 212 -23.23 -3.41 -5.70
N THR A 213 -21.98 -3.04 -5.50
CA THR A 213 -21.42 -1.75 -5.94
C THR A 213 -21.23 -1.67 -7.46
N TYR A 214 -21.07 -2.80 -8.14
CA TYR A 214 -20.75 -2.88 -9.59
C TYR A 214 -19.54 -2.05 -10.01
N ARG A 215 -18.62 -1.78 -9.08
CA ARG A 215 -17.33 -1.19 -9.39
C ARG A 215 -16.50 -2.16 -10.22
N THR A 216 -15.79 -1.62 -11.20
CA THR A 216 -14.92 -2.47 -12.04
C THR A 216 -13.61 -2.64 -11.30
N LEU A 217 -13.36 -3.85 -10.81
CA LEU A 217 -12.18 -4.17 -9.99
C LEU A 217 -10.97 -4.41 -10.89
N MET A 218 -9.86 -3.71 -10.62
CA MET A 218 -8.61 -3.87 -11.37
C MET A 218 -8.06 -5.30 -11.30
N ALA A 219 -8.34 -6.01 -10.20
CA ALA A 219 -8.00 -7.40 -9.99
C ALA A 219 -8.49 -8.34 -11.12
N TYR A 220 -9.56 -7.96 -11.82
CA TYR A 220 -10.15 -8.72 -12.93
C TYR A 220 -9.94 -8.06 -14.31
N MET A 221 -9.20 -6.95 -14.39
CA MET A 221 -8.87 -6.28 -15.66
C MET A 221 -7.63 -6.89 -16.35
N VAL A 222 -7.10 -7.98 -15.81
CA VAL A 222 -5.87 -8.63 -16.29
C VAL A 222 -6.07 -9.24 -17.66
N ASP A 223 -5.12 -8.96 -18.55
CA ASP A 223 -4.92 -9.65 -19.81
C ASP A 223 -3.59 -10.42 -19.73
N GLU A 224 -3.62 -11.75 -19.85
CA GLU A 224 -2.42 -12.60 -19.70
C GLU A 224 -1.36 -12.31 -20.77
N ASP A 225 -1.79 -11.88 -21.96
CA ASP A 225 -0.91 -11.48 -23.07
C ASP A 225 -0.77 -9.95 -23.17
N GLY A 226 -1.28 -9.23 -22.17
CA GLY A 226 -1.35 -7.77 -22.14
C GLY A 226 -0.01 -7.10 -21.82
N ASP A 227 0.11 -5.84 -22.22
CA ASP A 227 1.26 -5.00 -21.89
C ASP A 227 1.32 -4.75 -20.37
N PRO A 228 2.42 -5.09 -19.66
CA PRO A 228 2.61 -4.74 -18.25
C PRO A 228 2.51 -3.24 -17.96
N GLN A 229 2.77 -2.38 -18.96
CA GLN A 229 2.68 -0.93 -18.86
C GLN A 229 1.27 -0.38 -19.16
N GLN A 230 0.28 -1.25 -19.41
CA GLN A 230 -1.09 -0.81 -19.63
C GLN A 230 -1.57 0.01 -18.42
N GLU A 231 -2.04 1.22 -18.67
CA GLU A 231 -2.58 2.10 -17.64
C GLU A 231 -4.12 2.10 -17.67
N VAL A 232 -4.73 2.10 -16.50
CA VAL A 232 -6.17 2.34 -16.34
C VAL A 232 -6.40 3.45 -15.31
N PRO A 233 -7.34 4.38 -15.52
CA PRO A 233 -7.71 5.33 -14.48
C PRO A 233 -8.40 4.59 -13.33
N LEU A 234 -8.18 5.04 -12.09
CA LEU A 234 -8.81 4.48 -10.90
C LEU A 234 -9.50 5.57 -10.05
N ASP A 235 -10.58 5.18 -9.38
CA ASP A 235 -11.29 6.02 -8.41
C ASP A 235 -11.06 5.57 -6.96
N GLY A 236 -10.73 4.30 -6.75
CA GLY A 236 -10.23 3.72 -5.52
C GLY A 236 -8.89 2.99 -5.74
N VAL A 237 -8.03 2.98 -4.73
CA VAL A 237 -6.75 2.27 -4.75
C VAL A 237 -6.62 1.42 -3.48
N GLY A 238 -5.95 0.28 -3.60
CA GLY A 238 -5.47 -0.49 -2.46
C GLY A 238 -4.15 0.02 -1.89
N GLY A 239 -3.77 -0.52 -0.73
CA GLY A 239 -2.55 -0.16 0.00
C GLY A 239 -1.43 -1.20 -0.05
N THR A 240 -1.65 -2.31 -0.78
CA THR A 240 -0.73 -3.45 -0.85
C THR A 240 0.65 -3.04 -1.35
N ALA A 241 0.72 -2.48 -2.56
CA ALA A 241 1.86 -1.75 -3.09
C ALA A 241 1.34 -0.51 -3.81
N LEU A 242 1.72 0.69 -3.38
CA LEU A 242 1.20 1.94 -3.93
C LEU A 242 2.29 3.02 -3.93
N LEU A 243 2.68 3.49 -5.12
CA LEU A 243 3.66 4.57 -5.28
C LEU A 243 2.94 5.91 -5.44
N VAL A 244 3.34 6.90 -4.65
CA VAL A 244 2.72 8.23 -4.58
C VAL A 244 3.82 9.29 -4.67
N LYS A 245 3.64 10.30 -5.54
CA LYS A 245 4.50 11.49 -5.53
C LYS A 245 4.35 12.18 -4.17
N ALA A 246 5.46 12.51 -3.51
CA ALA A 246 5.43 13.07 -2.16
C ALA A 246 4.63 14.39 -2.08
N GLU A 247 4.53 15.15 -3.16
CA GLU A 247 3.70 16.37 -3.25
C GLU A 247 2.21 16.11 -2.99
N VAL A 248 1.68 14.95 -3.39
CA VAL A 248 0.28 14.57 -3.17
C VAL A 248 -0.04 14.55 -1.67
N HIS A 249 0.87 13.98 -0.87
CA HIS A 249 0.75 13.97 0.59
C HIS A 249 1.01 15.37 1.19
N ARG A 250 1.93 16.15 0.63
CA ARG A 250 2.21 17.53 1.10
C ARG A 250 1.05 18.50 0.84
N ASP A 251 0.26 18.25 -0.20
CA ASP A 251 -0.98 18.98 -0.48
C ASP A 251 -2.13 18.59 0.46
N GLY A 252 -1.92 17.58 1.31
CA GLY A 252 -2.83 17.19 2.37
C GLY A 252 -3.60 15.90 2.10
N ALA A 253 -3.35 15.20 0.99
CA ALA A 253 -3.96 13.89 0.77
C ALA A 253 -3.43 12.89 1.82
N MET A 254 -4.34 12.29 2.58
CA MET A 254 -4.04 11.33 3.64
C MET A 254 -5.11 10.23 3.66
N PHE A 255 -4.94 9.23 4.52
CA PHE A 255 -5.90 8.12 4.67
C PHE A 255 -6.98 8.53 5.67
N PRO A 256 -8.21 8.90 5.26
CA PRO A 256 -9.22 9.37 6.20
C PRO A 256 -9.60 8.24 7.18
N PRO A 257 -9.44 8.45 8.51
CA PRO A 257 -9.86 7.47 9.52
C PRO A 257 -11.36 7.56 9.84
N PHE A 258 -12.12 8.26 9.00
CA PHE A 258 -13.54 8.53 9.10
C PHE A 258 -14.18 8.43 7.71
N PRO A 259 -15.51 8.26 7.61
CA PRO A 259 -16.21 8.26 6.34
C PRO A 259 -15.96 9.55 5.55
N PHE A 260 -15.44 9.42 4.34
CA PHE A 260 -15.15 10.51 3.42
C PHE A 260 -15.74 10.17 2.05
N TYR A 261 -16.88 10.79 1.71
CA TYR A 261 -17.70 10.40 0.55
C TYR A 261 -18.05 8.90 0.55
N HIS A 262 -18.44 8.38 1.73
CA HIS A 262 -18.71 6.96 1.97
C HIS A 262 -17.51 6.02 1.74
N LEU A 263 -16.30 6.57 1.66
CA LEU A 263 -15.05 5.81 1.58
C LEU A 263 -14.23 5.99 2.86
N ILE A 264 -13.24 5.14 3.07
CA ILE A 264 -12.34 5.21 4.23
C ILE A 264 -10.96 4.72 3.81
N GLU A 265 -9.91 5.07 4.56
CA GLU A 265 -8.57 4.53 4.36
C GLU A 265 -8.02 4.78 2.93
N THR A 266 -7.56 3.77 2.20
CA THR A 266 -6.90 3.90 0.89
C THR A 266 -7.86 4.37 -0.20
N GLU A 267 -9.09 3.88 -0.21
CA GLU A 267 -10.15 4.34 -1.13
C GLU A 267 -10.51 5.81 -0.84
N GLY A 268 -10.60 6.17 0.44
CA GLY A 268 -10.83 7.55 0.86
C GLY A 268 -9.66 8.48 0.49
N PHE A 269 -8.42 7.97 0.55
CA PHE A 269 -7.21 8.67 0.10
C PHE A 269 -7.28 8.99 -1.40
N ALA A 270 -7.62 8.02 -2.26
CA ALA A 270 -7.77 8.25 -3.69
C ALA A 270 -8.82 9.35 -3.98
N LYS A 271 -9.96 9.30 -3.28
CA LYS A 271 -10.98 10.35 -3.38
C LYS A 271 -10.46 11.71 -2.93
N MET A 272 -9.70 11.76 -1.83
CA MET A 272 -9.13 13.01 -1.30
C MET A 272 -8.13 13.62 -2.27
N ALA A 273 -7.22 12.80 -2.81
CA ALA A 273 -6.28 13.22 -3.83
C ALA A 273 -7.01 13.77 -5.08
N LYS A 274 -8.09 13.10 -5.52
CA LYS A 274 -8.94 13.60 -6.62
C LYS A 274 -9.56 14.96 -6.32
N ARG A 275 -9.97 15.22 -5.08
CA ARG A 275 -10.47 16.55 -4.65
C ARG A 275 -9.39 17.62 -4.63
N LEU A 276 -8.12 17.24 -4.50
CA LEU A 276 -6.96 18.13 -4.58
C LEU A 276 -6.42 18.31 -6.00
N GLY A 277 -7.04 17.69 -7.01
CA GLY A 277 -6.64 17.80 -8.42
C GLY A 277 -5.67 16.71 -8.90
N TRP A 278 -5.35 15.73 -8.05
CA TRP A 278 -4.53 14.58 -8.40
C TRP A 278 -5.38 13.44 -8.97
N SER A 279 -4.77 12.44 -9.62
CA SER A 279 -5.50 11.29 -10.17
C SER A 279 -4.74 10.01 -9.93
N ALA A 280 -5.48 8.93 -9.66
CA ALA A 280 -4.94 7.60 -9.46
C ALA A 280 -4.93 6.79 -10.77
N THR A 281 -3.87 6.02 -10.96
CA THR A 281 -3.66 5.14 -12.12
C THR A 281 -3.35 3.74 -11.63
N GLY A 282 -3.90 2.73 -12.30
CA GLY A 282 -3.64 1.32 -12.04
C GLY A 282 -2.87 0.67 -13.18
N LEU A 283 -2.09 -0.34 -12.86
CA LEU A 283 -1.43 -1.23 -13.82
C LEU A 283 -2.01 -2.65 -13.67
N PRO A 284 -3.03 -3.03 -14.46
CA PRO A 284 -3.71 -4.32 -14.29
C PRO A 284 -2.80 -5.51 -14.58
N ASN A 285 -1.85 -5.36 -15.51
CA ASN A 285 -0.97 -6.46 -15.95
C ASN A 285 0.39 -6.47 -15.23
N TYR A 286 0.69 -5.47 -14.38
CA TYR A 286 1.89 -5.44 -13.56
C TYR A 286 1.58 -6.07 -12.20
N ARG A 287 2.16 -7.26 -11.93
CA ARG A 287 1.80 -8.07 -10.75
C ARG A 287 2.81 -7.93 -9.61
N VAL A 288 2.29 -7.81 -8.41
CA VAL A 288 2.99 -8.02 -7.14
C VAL A 288 2.28 -9.12 -6.34
N TYR A 289 2.98 -9.78 -5.43
CA TYR A 289 2.43 -10.95 -4.75
C TYR A 289 2.41 -10.83 -3.23
N HIS A 290 1.21 -11.02 -2.71
CA HIS A 290 0.93 -11.15 -1.29
C HIS A 290 1.28 -12.57 -0.79
N TYR A 291 1.71 -12.68 0.47
CA TYR A 291 2.01 -13.92 1.16
C TYR A 291 0.80 -14.85 1.19
N ASN A 292 0.97 -16.15 0.98
CA ASN A 292 -0.10 -17.11 1.12
C ASN A 292 -0.06 -17.73 2.53
N GLU A 293 -1.05 -17.37 3.36
CA GLU A 293 -1.20 -17.91 4.73
C GLU A 293 -1.43 -19.43 4.75
#